data_AF-M1FG03-F1
#
_entry.id   AF-M1FG03-F1
#
_cell.length_a   1.000
_cell.length_b   1.000
_cell.length_c   1.000
_cell.angle_alpha   90.00
_cell.angle_beta   90.00
_cell.angle_gamma   90.00
#
_symmetry.space_group_name_H-M   'P 1'
#
loop_
_entity.id
_entity.type
_entity.pdbx_description
1 polymer ?
#
loop_
_entity_poly.entity_id
_entity_poly.type
_entity_poly.pdbx_seq_one_letter_code
_entity_poly.pdbx_strand_id
1 'polypeptide(L)'
;MCGLHHLTRLDPFAQRHIADIGNVRFSFIYHFEQVSNDIAACYSVVHQASLIPLSAGDDYSITYPILPGLAADGPAGLIHLYAHAKPGTSFRARNFTTAARFKLIN
;
A
#
# COMPACT_ATOMS: atom_id res chain seq x y z
N MET A 1 -13.08 16.57 19.94
CA MET A 1 -12.74 15.13 19.87
C MET A 1 -11.88 14.79 21.06
N CYS A 2 -12.15 13.68 21.76
CA CYS A 2 -11.21 13.18 22.76
C CYS A 2 -10.08 12.45 22.01
N GLY A 3 -8.96 13.14 21.76
CA GLY A 3 -7.82 12.59 21.01
C GLY A 3 -6.94 11.65 21.84
N LEU A 4 -7.18 11.54 23.15
CA LEU A 4 -6.35 10.80 24.07
C LEU A 4 -6.67 9.29 24.05
N HIS A 5 -5.71 8.47 23.65
CA HIS A 5 -5.85 7.02 23.72
C HIS A 5 -5.92 6.53 25.18
N HIS A 6 -6.93 5.73 25.51
CA HIS A 6 -7.29 5.39 26.90
C HIS A 6 -6.20 4.68 27.73
N LEU A 7 -5.36 3.84 27.11
CA LEU A 7 -4.28 3.14 27.80
C LEU A 7 -2.98 3.93 27.78
N THR A 8 -2.51 4.27 26.58
CA THR A 8 -1.20 4.93 26.38
C THR A 8 -1.22 6.42 26.73
N ARG A 9 -2.39 7.02 26.87
CA ARG A 9 -2.60 8.46 27.14
C ARG A 9 -1.97 9.38 26.08
N LEU A 10 -1.74 8.85 24.89
CA LEU A 10 -1.17 9.59 23.77
C LEU A 10 -2.29 10.15 22.88
N ASP A 11 -2.11 11.40 22.45
CA ASP A 11 -2.90 12.00 21.38
C ASP A 11 -2.05 12.12 20.10
N PRO A 12 -2.34 11.36 19.04
CA PRO A 12 -1.54 11.39 17.81
C PRO A 12 -1.68 12.72 17.06
N PHE A 13 -2.83 13.39 17.15
CA PHE A 13 -3.08 14.67 16.48
C PHE A 13 -2.39 15.84 17.17
N ALA A 14 -2.12 15.73 18.47
CA ALA A 14 -1.28 16.68 19.20
C ALA A 14 0.23 16.49 18.89
N GLN A 15 0.64 15.30 18.44
CA GLN A 15 2.05 14.96 18.25
C GLN A 15 2.52 15.11 16.80
N ARG A 16 1.62 14.97 15.82
CA ARG A 16 1.94 14.93 14.39
C ARG A 16 0.90 15.69 13.57
N HIS A 17 1.35 16.24 12.44
CA HIS A 17 0.45 16.75 11.42
C HIS A 17 -0.07 15.57 10.62
N ILE A 18 -1.38 15.33 10.70
CA ILE A 18 -2.08 14.23 10.05
C ILE A 18 -3.13 14.84 9.13
N ALA A 19 -3.19 14.37 7.89
CA ALA A 19 -4.17 14.79 6.91
C ALA A 19 -4.73 13.59 6.17
N ASP A 20 -6.02 13.67 5.82
CA ASP A 20 -6.64 12.78 4.85
C ASP A 20 -6.40 13.38 3.45
N ILE A 21 -5.71 12.63 2.59
CA ILE A 21 -5.41 13.03 1.21
C ILE A 21 -6.40 12.43 0.19
N GLY A 22 -7.39 11.68 0.66
CA GLY A 22 -8.40 11.02 -0.16
C GLY A 22 -7.91 9.73 -0.82
N ASN A 23 -8.65 9.32 -1.86
CA ASN A 23 -8.43 8.05 -2.55
C ASN A 23 -7.56 8.22 -3.81
N VAL A 24 -6.83 7.17 -4.16
CA VAL A 24 -6.18 7.06 -5.48
C VAL A 24 -7.25 7.13 -6.57
N ARG A 25 -7.03 7.97 -7.57
CA ARG A 25 -7.89 8.06 -8.75
C ARG A 25 -7.42 7.05 -9.80
N PHE A 26 -8.35 6.23 -10.27
CA PHE A 26 -8.06 5.24 -11.31
C PHE A 26 -8.49 5.78 -12.67
N SER A 27 -7.57 5.70 -13.63
CA SER A 27 -7.80 6.07 -15.02
C SER A 27 -8.74 5.06 -15.70
N PHE A 28 -8.56 3.77 -15.42
CA PHE A 28 -9.33 2.69 -16.04
C PHE A 28 -9.60 1.55 -15.04
N ILE A 29 -10.73 1.63 -14.32
CA ILE A 29 -11.06 0.74 -13.18
C ILE A 29 -11.09 -0.76 -13.49
N TYR A 30 -11.29 -1.16 -14.75
CA TYR A 30 -11.35 -2.57 -15.17
C TYR A 30 -10.02 -3.09 -15.73
N HIS A 31 -8.99 -2.25 -15.83
CA HIS A 31 -7.68 -2.61 -16.34
C HIS A 31 -6.68 -2.68 -15.18
N PHE A 32 -6.44 -3.90 -14.70
CA PHE A 32 -5.60 -4.13 -13.50
C PHE A 32 -4.23 -3.45 -13.59
N GLU A 33 -3.53 -3.60 -14.72
CA GLU A 33 -2.20 -3.01 -14.91
C GLU A 33 -2.24 -1.48 -14.82
N GLN A 34 -3.26 -0.85 -15.41
CA GLN A 34 -3.42 0.59 -15.37
C GLN A 34 -3.74 1.07 -13.95
N VAL A 35 -4.64 0.38 -13.24
CA VAL A 35 -4.93 0.66 -11.82
C VAL A 35 -3.65 0.51 -10.97
N SER A 36 -2.86 -0.52 -11.23
CA SER A 36 -1.58 -0.75 -10.55
C SER A 36 -0.60 0.40 -10.79
N ASN A 37 -0.50 0.89 -12.02
CA ASN A 37 0.36 2.03 -12.37
C ASN A 37 -0.14 3.33 -11.73
N ASP A 38 -1.47 3.57 -11.73
CA ASP A 38 -2.08 4.75 -11.10
C ASP A 38 -1.79 4.77 -9.58
N ILE A 39 -1.87 3.60 -8.91
CA ILE A 39 -1.49 3.47 -7.50
C ILE A 39 0.00 3.74 -7.31
N ALA A 40 0.89 3.10 -8.08
CA ALA A 40 2.33 3.30 -7.93
C ALA A 40 2.74 4.76 -8.14
N ALA A 41 2.15 5.43 -9.13
CA ALA A 41 2.39 6.85 -9.41
C ALA A 41 1.93 7.74 -8.25
N CYS A 42 0.76 7.47 -7.67
CA CYS A 42 0.27 8.21 -6.50
C CYS A 42 1.24 8.09 -5.31
N TYR A 43 1.71 6.87 -5.01
CA TYR A 43 2.63 6.65 -3.89
C TYR A 43 4.04 7.19 -4.16
N SER A 44 4.46 7.31 -5.42
CA SER A 44 5.69 8.00 -5.78
C SER A 44 5.65 9.48 -5.40
N VAL A 45 4.51 10.15 -5.62
CA VAL A 45 4.32 11.55 -5.19
C VAL A 45 4.34 11.66 -3.66
N VAL A 46 3.69 10.72 -2.95
CA VAL A 46 3.71 10.66 -1.48
C VAL A 46 5.14 10.50 -0.95
N HIS A 47 5.94 9.60 -1.56
CA HIS A 47 7.33 9.37 -1.22
C HIS A 47 8.18 10.62 -1.45
N GLN A 48 8.05 11.25 -2.63
CA GLN A 48 8.76 12.49 -2.98
C GLN A 48 8.44 13.63 -2.02
N ALA A 49 7.20 13.68 -1.50
CA ALA A 49 6.78 14.63 -0.49
C ALA A 49 7.28 14.30 0.93
N SER A 50 8.05 13.22 1.12
CA SER A 50 8.54 12.73 2.42
C SER A 50 7.41 12.46 3.42
N LEU A 51 6.26 12.01 2.93
CA LEU A 51 5.10 11.67 3.75
C LEU A 51 5.11 10.18 4.13
N ILE A 52 4.61 9.88 5.33
CA ILE A 52 4.42 8.50 5.79
C ILE A 52 2.95 8.13 5.56
N PRO A 53 2.62 7.28 4.58
CA PRO A 53 1.23 6.92 4.31
C PRO A 53 0.70 5.91 5.33
N LEU A 54 -0.55 6.11 5.74
CA LEU A 54 -1.40 5.07 6.32
C LEU A 54 -2.52 4.78 5.32
N SER A 55 -2.49 3.58 4.75
CA SER A 55 -3.34 3.21 3.63
C SER A 55 -4.41 2.20 4.04
N ALA A 56 -5.64 2.40 3.56
CA ALA A 56 -6.71 1.42 3.65
C ALA A 56 -7.07 0.95 2.24
N GLY A 57 -7.13 -0.36 2.03
CA GLY A 57 -7.54 -0.97 0.77
C GLY A 57 -8.39 -2.21 1.03
N ASP A 58 -9.02 -2.69 -0.04
CA ASP A 58 -9.98 -3.80 0.03
C ASP A 58 -9.29 -5.17 0.04
N ASP A 59 -8.37 -5.38 -0.91
CA ASP A 59 -7.66 -6.65 -1.05
C ASP A 59 -6.13 -6.48 -0.93
N TYR A 60 -5.43 -7.59 -0.66
CA TYR A 60 -3.98 -7.60 -0.46
C TYR A 60 -3.17 -7.41 -1.76
N SER A 61 -3.81 -7.21 -2.92
CA SER A 61 -3.13 -6.86 -4.17
C SER A 61 -2.64 -5.41 -4.20
N ILE A 62 -3.19 -4.51 -3.38
CA ILE A 62 -2.78 -3.09 -3.34
C ILE A 62 -1.34 -2.89 -2.84
N THR A 63 -0.82 -3.83 -2.05
CA THR A 63 0.57 -3.77 -1.56
C THR A 63 1.57 -3.87 -2.71
N TYR A 64 1.20 -4.57 -3.80
CA TYR A 64 2.07 -4.76 -4.96
C TYR A 64 2.44 -3.44 -5.66
N PRO A 65 1.49 -2.56 -6.05
CA PRO A 65 1.84 -1.26 -6.63
C PRO A 65 2.33 -0.22 -5.61
N ILE A 66 1.96 -0.33 -4.33
CA ILE A 66 2.38 0.62 -3.29
C ILE A 66 3.88 0.56 -3.06
N LEU A 67 4.45 -0.65 -2.94
CA LEU A 67 5.86 -0.81 -2.58
C LEU A 67 6.82 -0.21 -3.62
N PRO A 68 6.69 -0.43 -4.94
CA PRO A 68 7.52 0.25 -5.94
C PRO A 68 7.39 1.77 -5.91
N GLY A 69 6.20 2.30 -5.60
CA GLY A 69 5.99 3.74 -5.46
C GLY A 69 6.73 4.34 -4.25
N LEU A 70 6.80 3.62 -3.13
CA LEU A 70 7.45 4.06 -1.89
C LEU A 70 8.94 3.71 -1.79
N ALA A 71 9.38 2.66 -2.47
CA ALA A 71 10.73 2.11 -2.37
C ALA A 71 11.50 2.25 -3.68
N ALA A 72 11.30 3.37 -4.38
CA ALA A 72 11.96 3.65 -5.66
C ALA A 72 13.49 3.69 -5.52
N ASP A 73 14.00 4.03 -4.34
CA ASP A 73 15.44 4.20 -4.07
C ASP A 73 16.16 2.90 -3.67
N GLY A 74 15.44 1.79 -3.50
CA GLY A 74 16.05 0.52 -3.11
C GLY A 74 15.11 -0.45 -2.41
N PRO A 75 15.58 -1.66 -2.06
CA PRO A 75 14.74 -2.68 -1.44
C PRO A 75 14.23 -2.23 -0.06
N ALA A 76 12.94 -2.45 0.21
CA ALA A 76 12.31 -2.19 1.50
C ALA A 76 12.06 -3.48 2.29
N GLY A 77 12.23 -3.42 3.62
CA GLY A 77 11.78 -4.47 4.53
C GLY A 77 10.26 -4.45 4.67
N LEU A 78 9.64 -5.63 4.86
CA LEU A 78 8.19 -5.75 5.03
C LEU A 78 7.87 -6.69 6.21
N ILE A 79 7.13 -6.16 7.18
CA ILE A 79 6.45 -6.97 8.19
C ILE A 79 5.04 -7.25 7.67
N HIS A 80 4.74 -8.50 7.35
CA HIS A 80 3.48 -8.91 6.74
C HIS A 80 2.71 -9.85 7.67
N LEU A 81 1.62 -9.35 8.25
CA LEU A 81 0.71 -10.14 9.10
C LEU A 81 -0.46 -10.62 8.24
N TYR A 82 -0.52 -11.92 7.97
CA TYR A 82 -1.57 -12.49 7.12
C TYR A 82 -1.83 -13.96 7.48
N ALA A 83 -3.10 -14.35 7.41
CA ALA A 83 -3.54 -15.68 7.85
C ALA A 83 -3.20 -16.80 6.84
N HIS A 84 -2.95 -16.46 5.58
CA HIS A 84 -2.64 -17.45 4.55
C HIS A 84 -1.17 -17.39 4.15
N ALA A 85 -0.48 -18.53 4.17
CA ALA A 85 0.81 -18.66 3.52
C ALA A 85 0.62 -18.50 1.99
N LYS A 86 1.52 -17.73 1.37
CA LYS A 86 1.47 -17.32 -0.05
C LYS A 86 0.95 -18.44 -0.98
N PRO A 87 -0.16 -18.23 -1.71
CA PRO A 87 -0.47 -19.11 -2.82
C PRO A 87 0.49 -18.84 -3.98
N GLY A 88 0.77 -19.87 -4.79
CA GLY A 88 1.83 -19.88 -5.80
C GLY A 88 1.75 -18.77 -6.86
N THR A 89 2.79 -18.71 -7.69
CA THR A 89 3.12 -17.66 -8.68
C THR A 89 2.04 -17.32 -9.70
N SER A 90 1.03 -18.18 -9.89
CA SER A 90 -0.09 -17.91 -10.76
C SER A 90 -1.33 -18.64 -10.27
N PHE A 91 -2.49 -17.98 -10.33
CA PHE A 91 -3.77 -18.63 -10.18
C PHE A 91 -4.55 -18.41 -11.47
N ARG A 92 -4.93 -19.50 -12.15
CA ARG A 92 -5.64 -19.50 -13.45
C ARG A 92 -4.93 -18.68 -14.53
N ALA A 93 -3.62 -18.88 -14.70
CA ALA A 93 -2.78 -18.21 -15.71
C ALA A 93 -2.74 -16.66 -15.61
N ARG A 94 -3.20 -16.09 -14.48
CA ARG A 94 -3.00 -14.68 -14.15
C ARG A 94 -1.93 -14.59 -13.07
N ASN A 95 -0.84 -13.90 -13.38
CA ASN A 95 0.23 -13.60 -12.42
C ASN A 95 -0.19 -12.50 -11.42
N PHE A 96 -1.38 -11.93 -11.62
CA PHE A 96 -1.92 -10.78 -10.91
C PHE A 96 -3.02 -11.15 -9.91
N THR A 97 -3.05 -12.37 -9.39
CA THR A 97 -4.01 -12.69 -8.33
C THR A 97 -3.48 -12.24 -6.99
N THR A 98 -4.42 -11.98 -6.09
CA THR A 98 -4.17 -11.56 -4.71
C THR A 98 -3.12 -12.49 -4.07
N ALA A 99 -3.23 -13.79 -4.34
CA ALA A 99 -2.31 -14.86 -3.99
C ALA A 99 -0.79 -14.67 -4.28
N ALA A 100 -0.39 -14.11 -5.42
CA ALA A 100 0.85 -14.55 -6.07
C ALA A 100 2.10 -13.66 -5.89
N ARG A 101 2.07 -12.57 -5.11
CA ARG A 101 2.86 -11.37 -5.50
C ARG A 101 4.12 -10.99 -4.71
N PHE A 102 4.59 -11.80 -3.78
CA PHE A 102 5.81 -11.47 -3.01
C PHE A 102 7.09 -12.16 -3.51
N LYS A 103 7.20 -12.43 -4.82
CA LYS A 103 8.43 -12.90 -5.45
C LYS A 103 8.60 -12.22 -6.82
N LEU A 104 9.25 -11.05 -6.83
CA LEU A 104 9.94 -10.53 -8.00
C LEU A 104 11.42 -10.85 -7.79
N ILE A 105 11.90 -11.90 -8.46
CA ILE A 105 13.35 -12.05 -8.71
C ILE A 105 13.55 -11.47 -10.11
N ASN A 106 14.47 -10.52 -10.21
CA ASN A 106 14.97 -9.99 -11.48
C ASN A 106 15.84 -11.03 -12.19
#